data_AF-A0A7M4AQ22-F1
#
_entry.id   AF-A0A7M4AQ22-F1
#
_cell.length_a   1.000
_cell.length_b   1.000
_cell.length_c   1.000
_cell.angle_alpha   90.00
_cell.angle_beta   90.00
_cell.angle_gamma   90.00
#
_symmetry.space_group_name_H-M   'P 1'
#
loop_
_entity.id
_entity.type
_entity.pdbx_description
1 polymer ?
#
loop_
_entity_poly.entity_id
_entity_poly.type
_entity_poly.pdbx_seq_one_letter_code
_entity_poly.pdbx_strand_id
1 'polypeptide(L)'
;MLSDCPGCNVQIRFPHDASLIRCPECGETFSVKGLDANPRGWRIALFGTLLTFNYYFTFPFIYSDILVFVFLSLVGTAVTLGGLMTSVKDKRRVGNGFYLLEAALAVVVSGHAYVIMSMGSIS
;
A
#
# COMPACT_ATOMS: atom_id res chain seq x y z
N MET A 1 -12.60 -13.45 -11.48
CA MET A 1 -11.47 -12.58 -11.10
C MET A 1 -10.51 -12.44 -12.27
N LEU A 2 -9.69 -11.39 -12.31
CA LEU A 2 -8.62 -11.21 -13.29
C LEU A 2 -7.29 -11.33 -12.52
N SER A 3 -6.45 -12.31 -12.84
CA SER A 3 -5.08 -12.38 -12.33
C SER A 3 -4.10 -12.60 -13.48
N ASP A 4 -2.85 -12.23 -13.24
CA ASP A 4 -1.76 -12.51 -14.16
C ASP A 4 -1.19 -13.92 -13.88
N CYS A 5 -0.88 -14.67 -14.93
CA CYS A 5 -0.24 -15.98 -14.81
C CYS A 5 1.22 -15.83 -14.29
N PRO A 6 1.68 -16.62 -13.31
CA PRO A 6 3.05 -16.53 -12.81
C PRO A 6 4.14 -16.84 -13.84
N GLY A 7 3.95 -17.82 -14.74
CA GLY A 7 4.97 -18.16 -15.75
C GLY A 7 5.00 -17.26 -16.99
N CYS A 8 3.85 -16.84 -17.52
CA CYS A 8 3.79 -16.09 -18.79
C CYS A 8 3.22 -14.66 -18.66
N ASN A 9 2.79 -14.25 -17.47
CA ASN A 9 2.27 -12.92 -17.18
C ASN A 9 1.05 -12.50 -18.05
N VAL A 10 0.34 -13.47 -18.63
CA VAL A 10 -0.91 -13.26 -19.38
C VAL A 10 -2.08 -13.11 -18.41
N GLN A 11 -3.01 -12.20 -18.71
CA GLN A 11 -4.25 -12.03 -17.95
C GLN A 11 -5.23 -13.17 -18.23
N ILE A 12 -5.66 -13.84 -17.16
CA ILE A 12 -6.63 -14.93 -17.24
C ILE A 12 -7.85 -14.61 -16.38
N ARG A 13 -9.04 -14.98 -16.90
CA ARG A 13 -10.30 -14.94 -16.15
C ARG A 13 -10.70 -16.34 -15.74
N PHE A 14 -11.11 -16.46 -14.49
CA PHE A 14 -11.60 -17.72 -13.94
C PHE A 14 -12.74 -17.46 -12.93
N PRO A 15 -13.65 -18.45 -12.77
CA PRO A 15 -14.77 -18.38 -11.84
C PRO A 15 -14.31 -18.37 -10.39
N HIS A 16 -15.15 -17.85 -9.49
CA HIS A 16 -14.82 -17.63 -8.08
C HIS A 16 -14.47 -18.92 -7.31
N ASP A 17 -14.94 -20.08 -7.78
CA ASP A 17 -14.82 -21.35 -7.07
C ASP A 17 -13.66 -22.22 -7.57
N ALA A 18 -12.86 -21.74 -8.53
CA ALA A 18 -11.72 -22.48 -9.04
C ALA A 18 -10.60 -22.54 -7.98
N SER A 19 -10.26 -23.73 -7.50
CA SER A 19 -9.14 -23.94 -6.57
C SER A 19 -7.80 -24.06 -7.28
N LEU A 20 -7.81 -24.58 -8.51
CA LEU A 20 -6.66 -24.69 -9.40
C LEU A 20 -7.00 -24.08 -10.76
N ILE A 21 -6.09 -23.27 -11.28
CA ILE A 21 -6.19 -22.69 -12.62
C ILE A 21 -5.02 -23.21 -13.43
N ARG A 22 -5.32 -23.66 -14.65
CA ARG A 22 -4.31 -23.97 -15.65
C ARG A 22 -4.25 -22.83 -16.65
N CYS A 23 -3.06 -22.26 -16.85
CA CYS A 23 -2.90 -21.21 -17.84
C CYS A 23 -3.04 -21.81 -19.26
N PRO A 24 -3.86 -21.20 -20.14
CA PRO A 24 -4.04 -21.69 -21.51
C PRO A 24 -2.79 -21.47 -22.39
N GLU A 25 -1.93 -20.51 -22.04
CA GLU A 25 -0.76 -20.14 -22.84
C GLU A 25 0.49 -20.97 -22.46
N CYS A 26 0.88 -20.98 -21.18
CA CYS A 26 2.07 -21.71 -20.74
C CYS A 26 1.78 -23.11 -20.18
N GLY A 27 0.51 -23.49 -20.03
CA GLY A 27 0.10 -24.79 -19.50
C GLY A 27 0.36 -24.99 -18.00
N GLU A 28 0.92 -23.99 -17.33
CA GLU A 28 1.29 -24.02 -15.91
C GLU A 28 0.03 -24.03 -15.02
N THR A 29 0.02 -24.89 -14.02
CA THR A 29 -1.07 -25.04 -13.05
C THR A 29 -0.70 -24.38 -11.73
N PHE A 30 -1.52 -23.43 -11.27
CA PHE A 30 -1.33 -22.75 -10.00
C PHE A 30 -2.62 -22.73 -9.17
N SER A 31 -2.47 -22.75 -7.85
CA SER A 31 -3.59 -22.74 -6.91
C SER A 31 -4.01 -21.30 -6.61
N VAL A 32 -5.31 -21.01 -6.67
CA VAL A 32 -5.85 -19.68 -6.30
C VAL A 32 -5.59 -19.37 -4.83
N LYS A 33 -5.58 -20.40 -3.97
CA LYS A 33 -5.26 -20.26 -2.54
C LYS A 33 -3.80 -19.89 -2.28
N GLY A 34 -2.91 -20.07 -3.26
CA GLY A 34 -1.50 -19.68 -3.17
C GLY A 34 -1.21 -18.27 -3.70
N LEU A 35 -2.19 -17.62 -4.35
CA LEU A 35 -2.10 -16.20 -4.71
C LEU A 35 -2.47 -15.35 -3.48
N ASP A 36 -1.71 -15.46 -2.40
CA ASP A 36 -1.83 -14.50 -1.31
C ASP A 36 -1.02 -13.25 -1.66
N ALA A 37 -1.64 -12.07 -1.48
CA ALA A 37 -0.94 -10.81 -1.67
C ALA A 37 0.19 -10.69 -0.64
N ASN A 38 1.40 -10.36 -1.09
CA ASN A 38 2.56 -10.27 -0.22
C ASN A 38 2.35 -9.17 0.85
N PRO A 39 2.42 -9.49 2.16
CA PRO A 39 2.16 -8.51 3.21
C PRO A 39 3.28 -7.48 3.37
N ARG A 40 4.42 -7.62 2.65
CA ARG A 40 5.55 -6.70 2.76
C ARG A 40 5.17 -5.25 2.47
N GLY A 41 4.40 -4.99 1.41
CA GLY A 41 3.96 -3.63 1.06
C GLY A 41 3.15 -2.98 2.19
N TRP A 42 2.18 -3.72 2.72
CA TRP A 42 1.36 -3.27 3.85
C TRP A 42 2.17 -3.01 5.12
N ARG A 43 3.17 -3.86 5.42
CA ARG A 43 4.06 -3.64 6.57
C ARG A 43 4.85 -2.35 6.44
N ILE A 44 5.41 -2.07 5.26
CA ILE A 44 6.13 -0.82 4.98
C ILE A 44 5.18 0.38 5.10
N ALA A 45 3.96 0.26 4.57
CA ALA A 45 2.94 1.30 4.70
C ALA A 45 2.61 1.60 6.17
N LEU A 46 2.46 0.58 7.00
CA LEU A 46 2.19 0.73 8.44
C LEU A 46 3.31 1.48 9.16
N PHE A 47 4.57 1.11 8.90
CA PHE A 47 5.73 1.81 9.47
C PHE A 47 5.80 3.27 9.01
N GLY A 48 5.59 3.54 7.72
CA GLY A 48 5.53 4.91 7.21
C GLY A 48 4.39 5.71 7.84
N THR A 49 3.23 5.09 8.06
CA THR A 49 2.05 5.74 8.64
C THR A 49 2.34 6.14 10.09
N LEU A 50 2.95 5.27 10.89
CA LEU A 50 3.38 5.59 12.25
C LEU A 50 4.36 6.76 12.29
N LEU A 51 5.25 6.84 11.32
CA LEU A 51 6.19 7.95 11.17
C LEU A 51 5.50 9.26 10.75
N THR A 52 4.50 9.16 9.86
CA THR A 52 3.69 10.31 9.39
C THR A 52 2.85 10.91 10.51
N PHE A 53 2.27 10.07 11.35
CA PHE A 53 1.44 10.46 12.48
C PHE A 53 2.23 10.50 13.80
N ASN A 54 3.56 10.65 13.72
CA ASN A 54 4.43 10.65 14.88
C ASN A 54 3.98 11.66 15.96
N TYR A 55 3.43 12.81 15.54
CA TYR A 55 2.94 13.83 16.47
C TYR A 55 1.88 13.33 17.43
N TYR A 56 0.96 12.44 17.03
CA TYR A 56 -0.07 11.93 17.94
C TYR A 56 0.54 11.13 19.11
N PHE A 57 1.71 10.54 18.92
CA PHE A 57 2.42 9.78 19.95
C PHE A 57 3.36 10.65 20.78
N THR A 58 3.93 11.72 20.20
CA THR A 58 4.95 12.56 20.83
C THR A 58 4.43 13.90 21.40
N PHE A 59 3.19 14.29 21.08
CA PHE A 59 2.61 15.61 21.43
C PHE A 59 2.63 16.00 22.92
N PRO A 60 2.45 15.09 23.90
CA PRO A 60 2.51 15.52 25.30
C PRO A 60 3.92 15.56 25.87
N PHE A 61 4.95 15.09 25.15
CA PHE A 61 6.28 14.84 25.72
C PHE A 61 7.42 15.66 25.12
N ILE A 62 7.27 16.19 23.91
CA ILE A 62 8.39 16.85 23.23
C ILE A 62 7.90 18.12 22.54
N TYR A 63 8.28 19.28 23.08
CA TYR A 63 8.37 20.55 22.34
C TYR A 63 9.43 20.37 21.24
N SER A 64 9.12 19.56 20.23
CA SER A 64 10.02 19.31 19.12
C SER A 64 9.93 20.49 18.18
N ASP A 65 11.07 20.97 17.70
CA ASP A 65 11.17 21.91 16.59
C ASP A 65 10.15 21.54 15.50
N ILE A 66 9.30 22.50 15.12
CA ILE A 66 8.30 22.36 14.06
C ILE A 66 8.95 21.79 12.79
N LEU A 67 10.20 22.15 12.54
CA LEU A 67 11.01 21.69 11.42
C LEU A 67 11.28 20.17 11.45
N VAL A 68 11.57 19.59 12.62
CA VAL A 68 11.77 18.14 12.79
C VAL A 68 10.46 17.39 12.57
N PHE A 69 9.35 17.95 13.07
CA PHE A 69 8.02 17.40 12.86
C PHE A 69 7.63 17.38 11.37
N VAL A 70 7.82 18.50 10.67
CA VAL A 70 7.54 18.60 9.22
C VAL A 70 8.42 17.63 8.45
N PHE A 71 9.71 17.52 8.80
CA PHE A 71 10.63 16.59 8.16
C PHE A 71 10.22 15.12 8.34
N LEU A 72 9.94 14.68 9.56
CA LEU A 72 9.50 13.31 9.84
C LEU A 72 8.17 12.98 9.17
N SER A 73 7.24 13.94 9.12
CA SER A 73 5.95 13.78 8.46
C SER A 73 6.11 13.60 6.94
N LEU A 74 7.00 14.38 6.31
CA LEU A 74 7.31 14.25 4.88
C LEU A 74 7.96 12.90 4.57
N VAL A 75 8.97 12.50 5.34
CA VAL A 75 9.65 11.21 5.18
C VAL A 75 8.67 10.06 5.39
N GLY A 76 7.86 10.12 6.45
CA GLY A 76 6.82 9.14 6.74
C GLY A 76 5.82 9.01 5.61
N THR A 77 5.37 10.14 5.05
CA THR A 77 4.41 10.16 3.93
C THR A 77 4.99 9.44 2.72
N ALA A 78 6.25 9.75 2.36
CA ALA A 78 6.93 9.12 1.24
C ALA A 78 7.06 7.59 1.41
N VAL A 79 7.45 7.14 2.61
CA VAL A 79 7.53 5.71 2.95
C VAL A 79 6.16 5.05 2.88
N THR A 80 5.11 5.71 3.40
CA THR A 80 3.74 5.20 3.38
C THR A 80 3.24 4.99 1.95
N LEU A 81 3.44 6.00 1.09
CA LEU A 81 3.05 5.92 -0.31
C LEU A 81 3.80 4.80 -1.04
N GLY A 82 5.10 4.66 -0.81
CA GLY A 82 5.89 3.55 -1.37
C GLY A 82 5.36 2.17 -0.94
N GLY A 83 5.05 2.01 0.35
CA GLY A 83 4.44 0.79 0.89
C GLY A 83 3.06 0.49 0.31
N LEU A 84 2.19 1.50 0.21
CA LEU A 84 0.85 1.36 -0.36
C LEU A 84 0.91 1.04 -1.86
N MET A 85 1.80 1.69 -2.62
CA MET A 85 1.95 1.41 -4.06
C MET A 85 2.41 -0.03 -4.31
N THR A 86 3.33 -0.56 -3.51
CA THR A 86 3.78 -1.95 -3.62
C THR A 86 2.66 -2.92 -3.22
N SER A 87 1.94 -2.62 -2.14
CA SER A 87 0.80 -3.42 -1.67
C SER A 87 -0.36 -3.46 -2.68
N VAL A 88 -0.73 -2.32 -3.27
CA VAL A 88 -1.78 -2.22 -4.29
C VAL A 88 -1.40 -3.01 -5.54
N LYS A 89 -0.14 -2.94 -5.99
CA LYS A 89 0.33 -3.72 -7.14
C LYS A 89 0.19 -5.22 -6.89
N ASP A 90 0.57 -5.69 -5.70
CA ASP A 90 0.45 -7.10 -5.34
C ASP A 90 -1.02 -7.54 -5.21
N LYS A 91 -1.87 -6.74 -4.55
CA LYS A 91 -3.30 -7.04 -4.42
C LYS A 91 -4.05 -6.97 -5.75
N ARG A 92 -3.64 -6.10 -6.67
CA ARG A 92 -4.20 -6.01 -8.03
C ARG A 92 -3.86 -7.25 -8.86
N ARG A 93 -2.61 -7.73 -8.79
CA ARG A 93 -2.18 -8.97 -9.47
C ARG A 93 -2.98 -10.18 -9.02
N VAL A 94 -3.28 -10.25 -7.72
CA VAL A 94 -4.08 -11.32 -7.11
C VAL A 94 -5.58 -11.16 -7.38
N GLY A 95 -6.05 -10.00 -7.84
CA GLY A 95 -7.48 -9.71 -8.00
C GLY A 95 -8.21 -9.51 -6.68
N ASN A 96 -7.50 -9.16 -5.61
CA ASN A 96 -8.06 -8.94 -4.29
C ASN A 96 -8.69 -7.54 -4.17
N GLY A 97 -10.03 -7.46 -4.05
CA GLY A 97 -10.78 -6.19 -3.98
C GLY A 97 -10.35 -5.22 -2.88
N PHE A 98 -9.61 -5.65 -1.86
CA PHE A 98 -9.04 -4.77 -0.84
C PHE A 98 -7.98 -3.78 -1.38
N TYR A 99 -7.53 -3.90 -2.64
CA TYR A 99 -6.65 -2.88 -3.25
C TYR A 99 -7.30 -1.48 -3.30
N LEU A 100 -8.64 -1.40 -3.41
CA LEU A 100 -9.36 -0.12 -3.43
C LEU A 100 -9.25 0.62 -2.09
N LEU A 101 -9.30 -0.11 -0.97
CA LEU A 101 -9.13 0.45 0.38
C LEU A 101 -7.72 1.05 0.53
N GLU A 102 -6.70 0.35 0.05
CA GLU A 102 -5.31 0.83 0.12
C GLU A 102 -5.06 2.04 -0.78
N ALA A 103 -5.70 2.09 -1.95
CA ALA A 103 -5.67 3.26 -2.81
C ALA A 103 -6.36 4.47 -2.16
N ALA A 104 -7.50 4.27 -1.48
CA ALA A 104 -8.17 5.33 -0.72
C ALA A 104 -7.30 5.84 0.44
N LEU A 105 -6.64 4.93 1.16
CA LEU A 105 -5.66 5.28 2.20
C LEU A 105 -4.51 6.14 1.64
N ALA A 106 -4.01 5.84 0.45
CA ALA A 106 -2.96 6.65 -0.18
C ALA A 106 -3.42 8.09 -0.42
N VAL A 107 -4.66 8.29 -0.89
CA VAL A 107 -5.23 9.63 -1.11
C VAL A 107 -5.35 10.39 0.21
N VAL A 108 -5.82 9.74 1.28
CA VAL A 108 -5.92 10.36 2.61
C VAL A 108 -4.56 10.79 3.14
N VAL A 109 -3.54 9.93 3.01
CA VAL A 109 -2.16 10.22 3.43
C VAL A 109 -1.56 11.38 2.63
N SER A 110 -1.80 11.44 1.32
CA SER A 110 -1.39 12.58 0.49
C SER A 110 -2.08 13.89 0.92
N GLY A 111 -3.38 13.84 1.21
CA GLY A 111 -4.12 14.99 1.72
C GLY A 111 -3.58 15.49 3.07
N HIS A 112 -3.25 14.57 3.97
CA HIS A 112 -2.62 14.89 5.25
C HIS A 112 -1.26 15.58 5.07
N ALA A 113 -0.43 15.08 4.16
CA ALA A 113 0.86 15.71 3.85
C ALA A 113 0.71 17.14 3.31
N TYR A 114 -0.28 17.37 2.43
CA TYR A 114 -0.60 18.71 1.94
C TYR A 114 -0.99 19.67 3.08
N VAL A 115 -1.83 19.21 4.02
CA VAL A 115 -2.21 20.02 5.19
C VAL A 115 -1.00 20.35 6.05
N ILE A 116 -0.13 19.38 6.36
CA ILE A 116 1.09 19.63 7.16
C ILE A 116 2.01 20.66 6.46
N MET A 117 2.21 20.53 5.15
CA MET A 117 3.01 21.49 4.39
C MET A 117 2.39 22.89 4.42
N SER A 118 1.06 22.99 4.31
CA SER A 118 0.36 24.28 4.39
C SER A 118 0.49 24.91 5.78
N MET A 119 0.41 24.12 6.85
CA MET A 119 0.60 24.60 8.23
C MET A 119 2.03 25.08 8.48
N GLY A 120 3.04 24.35 8.01
CA GLY A 120 4.44 24.76 8.13
C GLY A 120 4.79 26.00 7.29
N SER A 121 3.99 26.34 6.27
CA SER A 121 4.18 27.56 5.46
C SER A 121 3.56 28.82 6.06
N ILE A 122 2.71 28.68 7.09
CA ILE A 122 2.02 29.79 7.77
C ILE A 122 2.82 30.29 9.00
N SER A 123 3.90 29.60 9.36
CA SER A 123 4.82 29.96 10.45
C SER A 123 6.07 30.69 9.98
#